data_AF-A0A536ANE7-F1
#
_entry.id   AF-A0A536ANE7-F1
#
_cell.length_a   1.000
_cell.length_b   1.000
_cell.length_c   1.000
_cell.angle_alpha   90.00
_cell.angle_beta   90.00
_cell.angle_gamma   90.00
#
_symmetry.space_group_name_H-M   'P 1'
#
loop_
_entity.id
_entity.type
_entity.pdbx_description
1 polymer ?
#
loop_
_entity_poly.entity_id
_entity_poly.type
_entity_poly.pdbx_seq_one_letter_code
_entity_poly.pdbx_strand_id
1 'polypeptide(L)' 'MRSTVAFEAKQGIPYFLGVSGKTTGATHLSLNLIVVPPKGKAEPHTHSEFESAIYVISGRAIHHWGDRLQHS' A
#
# COMPACT_ATOMS: atom_id res chain seq x y z
N MET A 1 7.52 -1.98 14.46
CA MET A 1 7.89 -0.56 14.33
C MET A 1 6.97 0.05 13.26
N ARG A 2 6.28 1.16 13.54
CA ARG A 2 5.44 1.86 12.56
C ARG A 2 5.60 3.36 12.78
N SER A 3 5.80 4.12 11.71
CA SER A 3 5.77 5.58 11.78
C SER A 3 4.38 6.06 12.22
N THR A 4 4.33 7.06 13.10
CA THR A 4 3.10 7.80 13.42
C THR A 4 2.83 8.92 12.43
N VAL A 5 3.84 9.30 11.65
CA VAL A 5 3.76 10.32 10.60
C VAL A 5 3.56 9.63 9.25
N ALA A 6 2.59 10.13 8.49
CA ALA A 6 2.37 9.66 7.13
C ALA A 6 3.47 10.17 6.19
N PHE A 7 3.90 9.30 5.28
CA PHE A 7 4.73 9.63 4.13
C PHE A 7 3.84 9.74 2.89
N GLU A 8 4.07 10.78 2.09
CA GLU A 8 3.42 10.94 0.79
C GLU A 8 4.06 10.00 -0.22
N ALA A 9 3.39 8.88 -0.48
CA ALA A 9 3.82 7.91 -1.47
C ALA A 9 3.42 8.36 -2.89
N LYS A 10 4.12 7.84 -3.90
CA LYS A 10 3.81 8.07 -5.33
C LYS A 10 2.39 7.65 -5.69
N GLN A 11 1.80 6.76 -4.89
CA GLN A 11 0.45 6.23 -5.01
C GLN A 11 -0.64 7.25 -4.61
N GLY A 12 -0.30 8.45 -4.13
CA GLY A 12 -1.28 9.52 -3.87
C GLY A 12 -2.18 9.30 -2.64
N ILE A 13 -1.86 8.31 -1.80
CA ILE A 13 -2.54 8.07 -0.52
C ILE A 13 -1.52 8.05 0.63
N PRO A 14 -1.94 8.35 1.88
CA PRO A 14 -1.04 8.34 3.02
C PRO A 14 -0.50 6.94 3.35
N TYR A 15 0.82 6.80 3.47
CA TYR A 15 1.49 5.58 3.91
C TYR A 15 2.14 5.78 5.28
N PHE A 16 1.87 4.87 6.21
CA PHE A 16 2.58 4.78 7.47
C PHE A 16 3.58 3.62 7.36
N LEU A 17 4.85 3.98 7.20
CA LEU A 17 5.92 3.00 7.00
C LEU A 17 6.03 2.06 8.20
N GLY A 18 6.00 0.76 7.92
CA GLY A 18 6.09 -0.31 8.92
C GLY A 18 7.42 -1.05 8.82
N VAL A 19 7.38 -2.30 8.38
CA VAL A 19 8.58 -3.11 8.08
C VAL A 19 9.07 -2.75 6.68
N SER A 20 10.33 -2.34 6.58
CA SER A 20 10.98 -1.99 5.31
C SER A 20 12.50 -2.03 5.45
N GLY A 21 13.20 -1.89 4.33
CA GLY A 21 14.65 -1.65 4.33
C GLY A 21 15.04 -0.41 5.14
N LYS A 22 14.24 0.67 5.07
CA LYS A 22 14.55 1.94 5.76
C LYS A 22 14.32 1.88 7.28
N THR A 23 13.30 1.14 7.72
CA THR A 23 12.89 1.12 9.12
C THR A 23 13.50 -0.03 9.91
N THR A 24 13.77 -1.16 9.25
CA THR A 24 14.20 -2.41 9.91
C THR A 24 15.36 -3.11 9.21
N GLY A 25 15.85 -2.60 8.08
CA GLY A 25 16.86 -3.30 7.26
C GLY A 25 16.31 -4.51 6.50
N ALA A 26 14.98 -4.65 6.39
CA ALA A 26 14.36 -5.77 5.70
C ALA A 26 14.68 -5.75 4.19
N THR A 27 15.05 -6.91 3.65
CA THR A 27 15.47 -7.07 2.25
C THR A 27 14.44 -7.75 1.35
N HIS A 28 13.51 -8.52 1.92
CA HIS A 28 12.54 -9.32 1.16
C HIS A 28 11.08 -9.08 1.58
N LEU A 29 10.83 -8.15 2.50
CA LEU A 29 9.49 -7.83 2.97
C LEU A 29 9.31 -6.32 3.14
N SER A 30 8.22 -5.80 2.58
CA SER A 30 7.70 -4.48 2.87
C SER A 30 6.28 -4.60 3.39
N LEU A 31 6.03 -4.12 4.60
CA LEU A 31 4.70 -4.12 5.22
C LEU A 31 4.41 -2.73 5.76
N ASN A 32 3.43 -2.06 5.17
CA ASN A 32 3.06 -0.69 5.51
C ASN A 32 1.56 -0.61 5.77
N LEU A 33 1.15 0.37 6.56
CA LEU A 33 -0.26 0.67 6.76
C LEU A 33 -0.66 1.81 5.83
N ILE A 34 -1.76 1.63 5.11
CA ILE A 34 -2.42 2.71 4.36
C ILE A 34 -3.74 3.06 5.03
N VAL A 35 -4.10 4.34 4.98
CA VAL A 35 -5.43 4.82 5.38
C VAL A 35 -6.05 5.51 4.19
N VAL A 36 -7.08 4.88 3.63
CA VAL A 36 -7.81 5.40 2.48
C VAL A 36 -9.10 6.06 2.99
N PRO A 37 -9.27 7.39 2.85
CA PRO A 37 -10.52 8.04 3.22
C PRO A 37 -11.68 7.55 2.33
N PRO A 38 -12.94 7.70 2.74
CA PRO A 38 -14.08 7.38 1.88
C PRO A 38 -13.97 8.04 0.50
N LYS A 39 -14.20 7.27 -0.57
CA LYS A 39 -14.01 7.66 -1.98
C LYS A 39 -12.56 7.96 -2.39
N GLY A 40 -11.59 7.82 -1.48
CA GLY A 40 -10.17 7.86 -1.81
C GLY A 40 -9.76 6.67 -2.67
N LYS A 41 -8.81 6.89 -3.56
CA LYS A 41 -8.21 5.86 -4.41
C LYS A 41 -6.72 6.13 -4.54
N ALA A 42 -5.94 5.06 -4.66
CA ALA A 42 -4.55 5.17 -5.04
C ALA A 42 -4.44 5.45 -6.54
N GLU A 43 -3.38 6.13 -6.96
CA GLU A 43 -2.97 6.15 -8.36
C GLU A 43 -2.61 4.72 -8.83
N PRO A 44 -3.03 4.30 -10.04
CA PRO A 44 -2.68 2.99 -10.59
C PRO A 44 -1.16 2.80 -10.68
N HIS A 45 -0.67 1.63 -10.30
CA HIS A 45 0.75 1.29 -10.33
C HIS A 45 0.98 -0.22 -10.45
N THR A 46 2.20 -0.60 -10.79
CA THR A 46 2.61 -2.00 -10.98
C THR A 46 3.54 -2.48 -9.87
N HIS A 47 3.45 -3.76 -9.54
CA HIS A 47 4.39 -4.47 -8.67
C HIS A 47 5.18 -5.47 -9.51
N SER A 48 6.10 -4.97 -10.33
CA SER A 48 6.80 -5.80 -11.34
C SER A 48 7.82 -6.78 -10.73
N GLU A 49 8.38 -6.44 -9.57
CA GLU A 49 9.51 -7.16 -8.97
C GLU A 49 9.12 -8.02 -7.75
N PHE A 50 7.84 -7.99 -7.35
CA PHE A 50 7.36 -8.66 -6.15
C PHE A 50 5.86 -8.92 -6.16
N GLU A 51 5.45 -9.93 -5.41
CA GLU A 51 4.03 -10.20 -5.14
C GLU A 51 3.49 -9.30 -4.03
N SER A 52 2.18 -9.09 -4.00
CA SER A 52 1.55 -8.28 -2.97
C SER A 52 0.28 -8.88 -2.43
N ALA A 53 0.05 -8.60 -1.14
CA ALA A 53 -1.15 -8.94 -0.43
C ALA A 53 -1.68 -7.68 0.29
N ILE A 54 -3.00 -7.58 0.37
CA ILE A 54 -3.68 -6.51 1.10
C ILE A 54 -4.54 -7.16 2.17
N TYR A 55 -4.35 -6.72 3.42
CA TYR A 55 -5.18 -7.14 4.54
C TYR A 55 -6.00 -5.96 5.06
N VAL A 56 -7.32 -6.05 4.96
CA VAL A 56 -8.24 -4.99 5.38
C VAL A 56 -8.51 -5.13 6.87
N ILE A 57 -7.99 -4.18 7.66
CA ILE A 57 -8.16 -4.16 9.12
C ILE A 57 -9.56 -3.65 9.51
N SER A 58 -10.07 -2.65 8.80
CA SER A 58 -11.38 -2.05 9.06
C SER A 58 -11.98 -1.44 7.79
N GLY A 59 -13.31 -1.45 7.69
CA GLY A 59 -14.06 -0.95 6.55
C GLY A 59 -14.15 -1.96 5.40
N ARG A 60 -14.26 -1.43 4.18
CA ARG A 60 -14.31 -2.23 2.95
C ARG A 60 -13.50 -1.53 1.87
N ALA A 61 -12.79 -2.30 1.08
CA ALA A 61 -12.04 -1.83 -0.07
C ALA A 61 -12.34 -2.73 -1.28
N ILE A 62 -12.23 -2.17 -2.47
CA ILE A 62 -12.24 -2.92 -3.73
C ILE A 62 -10.85 -2.73 -4.33
N HIS A 63 -10.22 -3.83 -4.75
CA HIS A 63 -8.90 -3.78 -5.34
C HIS A 63 -8.99 -4.17 -6.81
N HIS A 64 -8.84 -3.19 -7.69
CA HIS A 64 -8.83 -3.45 -9.12
C HIS A 64 -7.43 -3.81 -9.62
N TRP A 65 -7.33 -4.77 -10.54
CA TRP A 65 -6.06 -5.25 -11.08
C TRP A 65 -6.16 -5.63 -12.57
N GLY A 66 -4.99 -5.86 -13.18
CA GLY A 66 -4.82 -6.10 -14.62
C GLY A 66 -4.44 -4.83 -15.40
N ASP A 67 -3.98 -5.00 -16.65
CA ASP A 67 -3.41 -3.93 -17.48
C ASP A 67 -4.31 -2.70 -17.66
N ARG A 68 -5.63 -2.88 -17.56
CA ARG A 68 -6.64 -1.82 -17.64
C ARG A 68 -7.51 -1.74 -16.39
N LEU A 69 -7.05 -2.30 -15.27
CA LEU A 69 -7.79 -2.39 -14.00
C LEU A 69 -9.15 -3.11 -14.15
N GLN A 70 -9.24 -4.07 -15.07
CA GLN A 70 -10.49 -4.70 -15.45
C GLN A 70 -11.01 -5.77 -14.48
N HIS A 71 -10.18 -6.21 -13.52
CA HIS A 71 -10.55 -7.22 -12.53
C HIS A 71 -10.81 -6.57 -11.15
N SER A 72 -11.49 -7.26 -10.23
CA SER A 72 -11.77 -6.80 -8.85
C SER A 72 -11.95 -7.94 -7.86
#